data_AF-A7SVQ8-F1
#
_entry.id   AF-A7SVQ8-F1
#
_cell.length_a   1.000
_cell.length_b   1.000
_cell.length_c   1.000
_cell.angle_alpha   90.00
_cell.angle_beta   90.00
_cell.angle_gamma   90.00
#
_symmetry.space_group_name_H-M   'P 1'
#
loop_
_entity.id
_entity.type
_entity.pdbx_description
1 polymer ?
#
loop_
_entity_poly.entity_id
_entity_poly.type
_entity_poly.pdbx_seq_one_letter_code
_entity_poly.pdbx_strand_id
1 'polypeptide(L)' 'HFHGIHMTNNPWMDGVPYLSQCPILPRQSFQYRFVAEPAGTHWYHSHMDTKKADGLYGAFIVH' A
#
# COMPACT_ATOMS: atom_id res chain seq x y z
N HIS A 1 0.54 -1.09 1.67
CA HIS A 1 -0.86 -0.69 1.52
C HIS A 1 -0.97 0.83 1.43
N PHE A 2 -1.87 1.33 0.59
CA PHE A 2 -2.14 2.75 0.39
C PHE A 2 -3.55 3.04 0.91
N HIS A 3 -3.61 3.46 2.16
CA HIS A 3 -4.86 3.59 2.88
C HIS A 3 -5.72 4.71 2.30
N GLY A 4 -6.94 4.38 1.88
CA GLY A 4 -7.88 5.33 1.28
C GLY A 4 -7.84 5.39 -0.25
N ILE A 5 -6.90 4.71 -0.90
CA ILE A 5 -6.84 4.61 -2.36
C ILE A 5 -7.69 3.43 -2.85
N HIS A 6 -8.53 3.66 -3.85
CA HIS A 6 -9.57 2.71 -4.26
C HIS A 6 -9.04 1.43 -4.92
N MET A 7 -7.86 1.47 -5.53
CA MET A 7 -7.30 0.35 -6.32
C MET A 7 -8.27 -0.17 -7.41
N THR A 8 -9.10 0.72 -7.97
CA THR A 8 -10.07 0.38 -9.02
C THR A 8 -9.38 -0.36 -10.16
N ASN A 9 -9.94 -1.51 -10.56
CA ASN A 9 -9.41 -2.41 -11.60
C ASN A 9 -8.04 -3.06 -11.31
N ASN A 10 -7.41 -2.78 -10.16
CA ASN A 10 -6.09 -3.32 -9.80
C ASN A 10 -6.03 -3.77 -8.32
N PRO A 11 -6.95 -4.64 -7.84
CA PRO A 11 -7.01 -5.01 -6.42
C PRO A 11 -5.72 -5.68 -5.90
N TRP A 12 -4.92 -6.31 -6.76
CA TRP A 12 -3.61 -6.88 -6.40
C TRP A 12 -2.55 -5.83 -6.02
N MET A 13 -2.83 -4.54 -6.22
CA MET A 13 -1.95 -3.42 -5.82
C MET A 13 -2.26 -2.88 -4.42
N ASP A 14 -3.24 -3.45 -3.72
CA ASP A 14 -3.66 -2.96 -2.40
C ASP A 14 -2.59 -3.14 -1.30
N GLY A 15 -1.65 -4.06 -1.47
CA GLY A 15 -0.52 -4.22 -0.55
C GLY A 15 -0.89 -4.84 0.80
N VAL A 16 -1.88 -5.75 0.81
CA VAL A 16 -2.29 -6.56 1.97
C VAL A 16 -1.76 -7.99 1.79
N PRO A 17 -0.75 -8.41 2.59
CA PRO A 17 -0.19 -9.76 2.52
C PRO A 17 -1.25 -10.84 2.73
N TYR A 18 -1.16 -11.92 1.94
CA TYR A 18 -2.07 -13.08 1.97
C TYR A 18 -3.51 -12.79 1.56
N LEU A 19 -3.81 -11.56 1.10
CA LEU A 19 -5.10 -11.19 0.52
C LEU A 19 -4.91 -10.69 -0.92
N SER A 20 -4.25 -9.55 -1.09
CA SER A 20 -4.03 -8.94 -2.42
C SER A 20 -2.74 -9.43 -3.09
N GLN A 21 -1.76 -9.85 -2.29
CA GLN A 21 -0.45 -10.30 -2.77
C GLN A 21 0.30 -11.18 -1.75
N CYS A 22 1.32 -11.89 -2.22
CA CYS A 22 2.32 -12.48 -1.33
C CYS A 22 3.23 -11.41 -0.70
N PRO A 23 3.79 -11.64 0.51
CA PRO A 23 4.81 -10.78 1.08
C PRO A 23 6.01 -10.63 0.14
N ILE A 24 6.58 -9.42 0.08
CA ILE A 24 7.83 -9.16 -0.63
C ILE A 24 8.96 -9.64 0.28
N LEU A 25 9.70 -10.66 -0.15
CA LEU A 25 10.75 -11.27 0.66
C LEU A 25 12.01 -10.38 0.71
N PRO A 26 12.92 -10.59 1.68
CA PRO A 26 14.19 -9.88 1.71
C PRO A 26 14.92 -9.97 0.37
N ARG A 27 15.47 -8.83 -0.07
CA ARG A 27 16.18 -8.66 -1.35
C ARG A 27 15.31 -8.75 -2.61
N GLN A 28 13.99 -8.86 -2.47
CA GLN A 28 13.06 -8.70 -3.59
C GLN A 28 12.57 -7.26 -3.70
N SER A 29 11.96 -6.94 -4.84
CA SER A 29 11.32 -5.66 -5.08
C SER A 29 10.03 -5.88 -5.84
N PHE A 30 9.06 -5.02 -5.57
CA PHE A 30 7.77 -5.02 -6.24
C PHE A 30 7.39 -3.58 -6.57
N GLN A 31 6.93 -3.34 -7.78
CA GLN A 31 6.46 -2.02 -8.21
C GLN A 31 4.94 -1.97 -8.09
N TYR A 32 4.44 -1.12 -7.18
CA TYR A 32 3.02 -0.79 -7.15
C TYR A 32 2.69 0.20 -8.28
N ARG A 33 1.64 -0.10 -9.06
CA ARG A 33 1.17 0.76 -10.16
C ARG A 33 -0.35 0.82 -10.16
N PHE A 34 -0.90 1.98 -9.83
CA PHE A 34 -2.33 2.22 -9.72
C PHE A 34 -2.63 3.70 -10.00
N VAL A 35 -3.91 4.03 -10.20
CA VAL A 35 -4.38 5.41 -10.30
C VAL A 35 -4.57 5.95 -8.89
N ALA A 36 -3.97 7.11 -8.59
CA ALA A 36 -4.10 7.77 -7.30
C ALA A 36 -5.46 8.49 -7.23
N GLU A 37 -6.49 7.78 -6.78
CA GLU A 37 -7.83 8.31 -6.57
C GLU A 37 -8.44 7.74 -5.27
N PRO A 38 -9.25 8.53 -4.55
CA PRO A 38 -9.67 9.91 -4.83
C PRO A 38 -8.64 10.97 -4.39
N ALA A 39 -8.82 12.22 -4.81
CA ALA A 39 -8.06 13.36 -4.27
C ALA A 39 -8.30 13.50 -2.75
N GLY A 40 -7.28 13.94 -2.02
CA GLY A 40 -7.35 14.14 -0.57
C GLY A 40 -6.08 13.77 0.20
N THR A 41 -6.22 13.76 1.52
CA THR A 41 -5.17 13.41 2.48
C THR A 41 -5.28 11.93 2.82
N HIS A 42 -4.33 11.15 2.32
CA HIS A 42 -4.20 9.73 2.57
C HIS A 42 -2.85 9.43 3.22
N TRP A 43 -2.54 8.15 3.38
CA TRP A 43 -1.26 7.69 3.92
C TRP A 43 -0.95 6.29 3.41
N TYR A 44 0.34 5.94 3.38
CA TYR A 44 0.78 4.57 3.13
C TYR A 44 1.33 3.97 4.42
N HIS A 45 1.17 2.67 4.59
CA HIS A 45 1.80 1.92 5.67
C HIS A 45 2.04 0.46 5.30
N SER A 46 2.97 -0.18 6.02
CA SER A 46 3.10 -1.64 5.98
C SER A 46 1.82 -2.27 6.51
N HIS A 47 1.33 -3.30 5.82
CA HIS A 47 0.21 -4.12 6.28
C HIS A 47 0.69 -5.52 6.74
N MET A 48 2.00 -5.68 6.93
CA MET A 48 2.61 -6.91 7.44
C MET A 48 2.97 -6.74 8.92
N ASP A 49 2.43 -7.64 9.76
CA ASP A 49 2.70 -7.73 11.20
C ASP A 49 2.62 -6.37 11.91
N THR A 50 3.53 -6.10 12.83
CA THR A 50 3.65 -4.88 13.61
C THR A 50 4.45 -3.80 12.90
N LYS A 51 4.84 -3.99 11.62
CA LYS A 51 5.77 -3.09 10.93
C LYS A 51 5.27 -1.65 10.81
N LYS A 52 3.94 -1.46 10.76
CA LYS A 52 3.32 -0.14 10.89
C LYS A 52 3.69 0.54 12.21
N ALA A 53 3.60 -0.18 13.33
CA ALA A 53 3.96 0.34 14.65
C ALA A 53 5.48 0.59 14.77
N ASP A 54 6.29 -0.21 14.09
CA ASP A 54 7.76 -0.03 14.00
C ASP A 54 8.18 1.22 13.18
N GLY A 55 7.23 1.99 12.63
CA GLY A 55 7.51 3.24 11.91
C GLY A 55 7.39 3.17 10.39
N LEU A 56 6.97 2.03 9.80
CA LEU A 56 6.80 1.92 8.35
C LEU A 56 5.46 2.49 7.89
N TYR A 57 5.37 3.81 7.88
CA TYR A 57 4.26 4.59 7.35
C TYR A 57 4.71 5.98 6.85
N GLY A 58 3.85 6.68 6.12
CA GLY A 58 4.09 8.05 5.68
C GLY A 58 2.84 8.69 5.04
N ALA A 59 2.86 10.01 4.89
CA ALA A 59 1.77 10.74 4.25
C ALA A 59 1.70 10.43 2.74
N PHE A 60 0.49 10.39 2.19
CA PHE A 60 0.24 10.23 0.75
C PHE A 60 -0.83 11.25 0.35
N ILE A 61 -0.43 12.33 -0.31
CA ILE A 61 -1.35 13.43 -0.66
C ILE A 61 -1.62 13.39 -2.16
N VAL A 62 -2.91 13.42 -2.53
CA VAL A 62 -3.37 13.44 -3.92
C VAL A 62 -4.11 14.76 -4.15
N HIS A 63 -3.68 15.51 -5.16
CA HIS A 63 -4.24 16.82 -5.53
C HIS A 63 -5.32 16.69 -6.60
#